data_AF-A0A939SRS9-F1
#
_entry.id   AF-A0A939SRS9-F1
#
_cell.length_a   1.000
_cell.length_b   1.000
_cell.length_c   1.000
_cell.angle_alpha   90.00
_cell.angle_beta   90.00
_cell.angle_gamma   90.00
#
_symmetry.space_group_name_H-M   'P 1'
#
loop_
_entity.id
_entity.type
_entity.pdbx_description
1 polymer ?
#
loop_
_entity_poly.entity_id
_entity_poly.type
_entity_poly.pdbx_seq_one_letter_code
_entity_poly.pdbx_strand_id
1 'polypeptide(L)'
;MLRYNRQIVLRGFDFDGRAVKAARVLVVGLGGLGCAAAQYLAAAGVGQLTLLDFDTVSLSNLQRQTLHSDATLGQPKVDSAREALARINPTSVWSRSMPCWMRPRWRRRLPITIWCSTAPTTSPFATSLTSAAFSTKPHWSPERRSVWRGQISVFTYQDGEPCYRCLSRLFGENALTCVEAG
;
A
#
# COMPACT_ATOMS: atom_id res chain seq x y z
N MET A 1 -3.13 5.81 -26.31
CA MET A 1 -1.85 6.39 -25.83
C MET A 1 -2.00 7.75 -25.13
N LEU A 2 -3.07 8.52 -25.32
CA LEU A 2 -3.23 9.86 -24.73
C LEU A 2 -3.23 9.92 -23.18
N ARG A 3 -3.66 8.87 -22.49
CA ARG A 3 -3.84 8.86 -21.02
C ARG A 3 -2.54 9.08 -20.23
N TYR A 4 -1.39 8.65 -20.75
CA TYR A 4 -0.08 8.74 -20.07
C TYR A 4 0.86 9.78 -20.68
N ASN A 5 0.37 10.63 -21.59
CA ASN A 5 1.21 11.52 -22.38
C ASN A 5 2.11 12.43 -21.52
N ARG A 6 1.57 12.99 -20.44
CA ARG A 6 2.34 13.85 -19.52
C ARG A 6 3.43 13.11 -18.74
N GLN A 7 3.33 11.79 -18.57
CA GLN A 7 4.34 10.96 -17.90
C GLN A 7 5.47 10.62 -18.88
N ILE A 8 5.12 10.26 -20.11
CA ILE A 8 6.05 9.86 -21.17
C ILE A 8 6.97 11.01 -21.59
N VAL A 9 6.49 12.26 -21.55
CA VAL A 9 7.27 13.45 -21.93
C VAL A 9 8.35 13.83 -20.90
N LEU A 10 8.33 13.25 -19.68
CA LEU A 10 9.32 13.56 -18.66
C LEU A 10 10.69 12.94 -18.98
N ARG A 11 11.75 13.74 -18.89
CA ARG A 11 13.13 13.28 -19.10
C ARG A 11 13.48 12.18 -18.09
N GLY A 12 14.03 11.07 -18.59
CA GLY A 12 14.41 9.91 -17.77
C GLY A 12 13.28 8.93 -17.49
N PHE A 13 12.06 9.22 -17.94
CA PHE A 13 10.97 8.25 -17.97
C PHE A 13 11.09 7.40 -19.24
N ASP A 14 10.92 6.08 -19.11
CA ASP A 14 10.89 5.16 -20.26
C ASP A 14 9.85 5.66 -21.26
N PHE A 15 10.29 6.06 -22.47
CA PHE A 15 9.45 6.68 -23.49
C PHE A 15 8.24 5.81 -23.86
N ASP A 16 8.36 4.49 -23.72
CA ASP A 16 7.26 3.57 -24.00
C ASP A 16 6.44 3.22 -22.75
N GLY A 17 6.84 3.70 -21.56
CA GLY A 17 6.24 3.36 -20.27
C GLY A 17 6.22 1.85 -19.99
N ARG A 18 7.07 1.07 -20.68
CA ARG A 18 7.07 -0.40 -20.62
C ARG A 18 7.39 -0.87 -19.22
N ALA A 19 8.32 -0.21 -18.53
CA ALA A 19 8.69 -0.57 -17.16
C ALA A 19 7.48 -0.51 -16.21
N VAL A 20 6.69 0.57 -16.25
CA VAL A 20 5.51 0.73 -15.40
C VAL A 20 4.39 -0.23 -15.82
N LYS A 21 4.17 -0.39 -17.13
CA LYS A 21 3.18 -1.33 -17.66
C LYS A 21 3.55 -2.80 -17.39
N ALA A 22 4.83 -3.14 -17.26
CA ALA A 22 5.30 -4.46 -16.88
C ALA A 22 5.36 -4.66 -15.36
N ALA A 23 5.28 -3.57 -14.59
CA ALA A 23 5.38 -3.62 -13.14
C ALA A 23 4.20 -4.41 -12.54
N ARG A 24 4.53 -5.24 -11.56
CA ARG A 24 3.57 -5.95 -10.73
C ARG A 24 3.75 -5.51 -9.29
N VAL A 25 2.69 -4.94 -8.71
CA VAL A 25 2.73 -4.34 -7.38
C VAL A 25 1.70 -5.02 -6.49
N LEU A 26 2.12 -5.42 -5.28
CA LEU A 26 1.21 -5.72 -4.18
C LEU A 26 0.97 -4.49 -3.34
N VAL A 27 -0.28 -4.18 -3.07
CA VAL A 27 -0.69 -3.24 -2.02
C VAL A 27 -1.24 -4.05 -0.85
N VAL A 28 -0.57 -3.97 0.29
CA VAL A 28 -1.04 -4.55 1.56
C VAL A 28 -1.68 -3.47 2.41
N GLY A 29 -2.95 -3.67 2.74
CA GLY A 29 -3.79 -2.71 3.42
C GLY A 29 -4.42 -1.73 2.44
N LEU A 30 -5.73 -1.58 2.52
CA LEU A 30 -6.59 -0.65 1.79
C LEU A 30 -7.24 0.36 2.75
N GLY A 31 -6.58 0.63 3.88
CA GLY A 31 -6.88 1.78 4.72
C GLY A 31 -6.51 3.12 4.05
N GLY A 32 -6.43 4.21 4.82
CA GLY A 32 -6.20 5.55 4.24
C GLY A 32 -4.95 5.66 3.35
N LEU A 33 -3.83 5.10 3.82
CA LEU A 33 -2.57 5.08 3.07
C LEU A 33 -2.64 4.19 1.82
N GLY A 34 -3.25 3.00 1.95
CA GLY A 34 -3.41 2.06 0.85
C GLY A 34 -4.31 2.58 -0.25
N CYS A 35 -5.42 3.21 0.13
CA CYS A 35 -6.31 3.91 -0.79
C CYS A 35 -5.57 4.98 -1.59
N ALA A 36 -4.80 5.84 -0.92
CA ALA A 36 -4.04 6.90 -1.59
C ALA A 36 -2.99 6.32 -2.55
N ALA A 37 -2.19 5.35 -2.10
CA ALA A 37 -1.15 4.73 -2.92
C ALA A 37 -1.73 4.02 -4.15
N ALA A 38 -2.76 3.19 -3.97
CA ALA A 38 -3.35 2.40 -5.05
C ALA A 38 -3.94 3.28 -6.17
N GLN A 39 -4.54 4.42 -5.85
CA GLN A 39 -5.08 5.37 -6.84
C GLN A 39 -3.98 5.89 -7.76
N TYR A 40 -2.84 6.31 -7.20
CA TYR A 40 -1.73 6.83 -7.99
C TYR A 40 -1.03 5.73 -8.78
N LEU A 41 -0.89 4.52 -8.24
CA LEU A 41 -0.35 3.38 -8.99
C LEU A 41 -1.23 3.02 -10.20
N ALA A 42 -2.56 3.02 -10.01
CA ALA A 42 -3.51 2.82 -11.09
C ALA A 42 -3.40 3.93 -12.16
N ALA A 43 -3.40 5.19 -11.72
CA ALA A 43 -3.27 6.34 -12.63
C ALA A 43 -1.92 6.38 -13.36
N ALA A 44 -0.84 5.89 -12.74
CA ALA A 44 0.48 5.74 -13.34
C ALA A 44 0.54 4.63 -14.42
N GLY A 45 -0.48 3.77 -14.50
CA GLY A 45 -0.52 2.70 -15.50
C GLY A 45 0.26 1.45 -15.11
N VAL A 46 0.38 1.17 -13.80
CA VAL A 46 0.94 -0.10 -13.33
C VAL A 46 0.16 -1.26 -13.93
N GLY A 47 0.86 -2.18 -14.57
CA GLY A 47 0.22 -3.25 -15.36
C GLY A 47 -0.57 -4.24 -14.53
N GLN A 48 -0.02 -4.64 -13.37
CA GLN A 48 -0.70 -5.56 -12.47
C GLN A 48 -0.68 -5.05 -11.03
N LEU A 49 -1.87 -4.84 -10.47
CA LEU A 49 -2.06 -4.44 -9.08
C LEU A 49 -2.78 -5.55 -8.34
N THR A 50 -2.08 -6.12 -7.35
CA THR A 50 -2.66 -7.11 -6.45
C THR A 50 -3.00 -6.43 -5.15
N LEU A 51 -4.24 -6.59 -4.69
CA LEU A 51 -4.75 -5.92 -3.51
C LEU A 51 -4.98 -6.96 -2.40
N LEU A 52 -4.53 -6.62 -1.20
CA LEU A 52 -4.69 -7.46 -0.03
C LEU A 52 -5.18 -6.61 1.15
N ASP A 53 -6.38 -6.90 1.60
CA ASP A 53 -6.98 -6.38 2.82
C ASP A 53 -7.97 -7.43 3.34
N PHE A 54 -8.14 -7.53 4.64
CA PHE A 54 -9.01 -8.51 5.29
C PHE A 54 -10.29 -7.89 5.88
N ASP A 55 -10.40 -6.57 5.87
CA ASP A 55 -11.54 -5.85 6.40
C ASP A 55 -12.66 -5.69 5.37
N THR A 56 -13.83 -5.37 5.89
CA THR A 56 -14.97 -4.83 5.13
C THR A 56 -15.06 -3.31 5.28
N VAL A 57 -15.69 -2.65 4.31
CA VAL A 57 -15.92 -1.20 4.35
C VAL A 57 -16.90 -0.86 5.48
N SER A 58 -16.52 0.09 6.33
CA SER A 58 -17.40 0.66 7.36
C SER A 58 -17.57 2.17 7.20
N LEU A 59 -18.62 2.75 7.80
CA LEU A 59 -18.91 4.18 7.70
C LEU A 59 -17.75 5.05 8.21
N SER A 60 -17.11 4.64 9.32
CA SER A 60 -15.97 5.37 9.90
C SER A 60 -14.74 5.38 8.98
N ASN A 61 -14.68 4.51 7.97
CA ASN A 61 -13.60 4.49 7.00
C ASN A 61 -13.71 5.61 5.96
N LEU A 62 -14.93 6.04 5.62
CA LEU A 62 -15.20 6.87 4.43
C LEU A 62 -14.52 8.24 4.45
N GLN A 63 -14.29 8.83 5.64
CA GLN A 63 -13.65 10.15 5.73
C GLN A 63 -12.17 10.19 5.24
N ARG A 64 -11.49 9.04 5.11
CA ARG A 64 -10.07 8.95 4.66
C ARG A 64 -9.78 7.90 3.61
N GLN A 65 -10.73 7.00 3.33
CA GLN A 65 -10.53 5.87 2.42
C GLN A 65 -11.31 6.13 1.13
N THR A 66 -10.78 7.01 0.27
CA THR A 66 -11.50 7.57 -0.89
C THR A 66 -11.77 6.58 -2.02
N LEU A 67 -11.27 5.34 -1.94
CA LEU A 67 -11.69 4.26 -2.84
C LEU A 67 -13.06 3.67 -2.46
N HIS A 68 -13.56 3.97 -1.26
CA HIS A 68 -14.81 3.45 -0.74
C HIS A 68 -15.89 4.54 -0.71
N SER A 69 -17.14 4.12 -0.72
CA SER A 69 -18.31 5.00 -0.70
C SER A 69 -19.46 4.38 0.09
N ASP A 70 -20.51 5.15 0.38
CA ASP A 70 -21.74 4.68 1.04
C ASP A 70 -22.36 3.47 0.31
N ALA A 71 -22.30 3.45 -1.02
CA ALA A 71 -22.81 2.35 -1.83
C ALA A 71 -22.04 1.02 -1.64
N THR A 72 -20.85 1.07 -1.03
CA THR A 72 -19.97 -0.09 -0.84
C THR A 72 -19.86 -0.53 0.62
N LEU A 73 -20.68 0.04 1.52
CA LEU A 73 -20.71 -0.36 2.93
C LEU A 73 -20.98 -1.86 3.09
N GLY A 74 -20.24 -2.52 3.97
CA GLY A 74 -20.32 -3.97 4.22
C GLY A 74 -19.62 -4.84 3.18
N GLN A 75 -19.18 -4.28 2.04
CA GLN A 75 -18.42 -5.05 1.05
C GLN A 75 -16.97 -5.25 1.52
N PRO A 76 -16.29 -6.33 1.10
CA PRO A 76 -14.85 -6.47 1.29
C PRO A 76 -14.11 -5.27 0.69
N LYS A 77 -13.17 -4.67 1.45
CA LYS A 77 -12.42 -3.49 0.97
C LYS A 77 -11.70 -3.77 -0.35
N VAL A 78 -11.20 -4.99 -0.54
CA VAL A 78 -10.55 -5.40 -1.79
C VAL A 78 -11.47 -5.30 -2.99
N ASP A 79 -12.73 -5.71 -2.85
CA ASP A 79 -13.69 -5.71 -3.96
C ASP A 79 -14.13 -4.27 -4.28
N SER A 80 -14.46 -3.48 -3.26
CA SER A 80 -14.79 -2.04 -3.40
C SER A 80 -13.64 -1.25 -4.05
N ALA A 81 -12.41 -1.47 -3.57
CA ALA A 81 -11.22 -0.82 -4.14
C ALA A 81 -10.96 -1.24 -5.59
N ARG A 82 -11.10 -2.53 -5.93
CA ARG A 82 -10.95 -3.02 -7.30
C ARG A 82 -11.90 -2.31 -8.25
N GLU A 83 -13.16 -2.16 -7.86
CA GLU A 83 -14.17 -1.48 -8.69
C GLU A 83 -13.84 -0.01 -8.89
N ALA A 84 -13.40 0.68 -7.83
CA ALA A 84 -12.98 2.07 -7.92
C ALA A 84 -11.73 2.26 -8.80
N LEU A 85 -10.72 1.40 -8.63
CA LEU A 85 -9.48 1.46 -9.41
C LEU A 85 -9.70 1.11 -10.89
N ALA A 86 -10.64 0.22 -11.21
CA ALA A 86 -11.01 -0.08 -12.58
C ALA A 86 -11.63 1.14 -13.30
N ARG A 87 -12.34 2.01 -12.58
CA ARG A 87 -12.82 3.31 -13.11
C ARG A 87 -11.67 4.27 -13.40
N ILE A 88 -10.66 4.28 -12.53
CA ILE A 88 -9.45 5.09 -12.72
C ILE A 88 -8.65 4.59 -13.92
N ASN A 89 -8.38 3.28 -13.99
CA ASN A 89 -7.64 2.66 -15.05
C ASN A 89 -8.16 1.27 -15.45
N PRO A 90 -8.92 1.15 -16.55
CA PRO A 90 -9.47 -0.15 -16.96
C PRO A 90 -8.41 -1.07 -17.58
N THR A 91 -7.21 -0.58 -17.88
CA THR A 91 -6.15 -1.37 -18.56
C THR A 91 -5.28 -2.17 -17.61
N SER A 92 -5.33 -1.90 -16.32
CA SER A 92 -4.57 -2.63 -15.30
C SER A 92 -5.26 -3.95 -14.95
N VAL A 93 -4.46 -4.99 -14.72
CA VAL A 93 -4.94 -6.30 -14.28
C VAL A 93 -5.01 -6.31 -12.75
N TRP A 94 -6.19 -6.64 -12.23
CA TRP A 94 -6.47 -6.65 -10.81
C TRP A 94 -6.61 -8.08 -10.30
N SER A 95 -5.85 -8.43 -9.26
CA SER A 95 -6.03 -9.71 -8.56
C SER A 95 -6.37 -9.48 -7.09
N ARG A 96 -7.43 -10.15 -6.64
CA ARG A 96 -7.72 -10.32 -5.21
C ARG A 96 -6.89 -11.49 -4.70
N SER A 97 -6.31 -11.34 -3.53
CA SER A 97 -5.73 -12.49 -2.84
C SER A 97 -6.37 -12.85 -1.54
N MET A 98 -6.76 -14.12 -1.50
CA MET A 98 -7.14 -14.87 -0.32
C MET A 98 -5.91 -15.52 0.34
N PRO A 99 -6.01 -15.98 1.61
CA PRO A 99 -4.89 -16.28 2.51
C PRO A 99 -3.91 -17.40 2.12
N CYS A 100 -3.89 -17.91 0.87
CA CYS A 100 -2.90 -18.88 0.40
C CYS A 100 -1.46 -18.31 0.27
N TRP A 101 -1.20 -17.14 0.85
CA TRP A 101 -0.03 -16.28 0.67
C TRP A 101 1.10 -16.56 1.66
N MET A 102 0.84 -17.41 2.65
CA MET A 102 1.87 -18.02 3.50
C MET A 102 2.76 -19.03 2.75
N ARG A 103 2.59 -19.23 1.43
CA ARG A 103 3.44 -20.14 0.65
C ARG A 103 4.69 -19.41 0.10
N PRO A 104 5.91 -19.93 0.32
CA PRO A 104 7.17 -19.29 -0.09
C PRO A 104 7.27 -18.91 -1.57
N ARG A 105 6.60 -19.66 -2.46
CA ARG A 105 6.65 -19.50 -3.92
C ARG A 105 6.14 -18.17 -4.46
N TRP A 106 5.36 -17.44 -3.68
CA TRP A 106 4.67 -16.25 -4.17
C TRP A 106 5.59 -15.02 -4.27
N ARG A 107 6.63 -14.93 -3.42
CA ARG A 107 7.68 -13.90 -3.48
C ARG A 107 8.35 -13.77 -4.83
N ARG A 108 8.55 -14.89 -5.54
CA ARG A 108 9.20 -14.90 -6.87
C ARG A 108 8.34 -14.26 -7.97
N ARG A 109 7.05 -14.01 -7.71
CA ARG A 109 6.10 -13.54 -8.74
C ARG A 109 5.78 -12.05 -8.68
N LEU A 110 6.05 -11.38 -7.55
CA LEU A 110 5.86 -9.94 -7.39
C LEU A 110 7.16 -9.24 -6.99
N PRO A 111 7.72 -8.40 -7.87
CA PRO A 111 8.96 -7.68 -7.60
C PRO A 111 8.78 -6.48 -6.66
N ILE A 112 7.59 -5.86 -6.60
CA ILE A 112 7.35 -4.65 -5.79
C ILE A 112 6.19 -4.91 -4.82
N THR A 113 6.44 -4.67 -3.55
CA THR A 113 5.43 -4.76 -2.48
C THR A 113 5.39 -3.45 -1.69
N ILE A 114 4.20 -2.85 -1.64
CA ILE A 114 3.92 -1.66 -0.85
C ILE A 114 3.10 -2.07 0.36
N TRP A 115 3.64 -1.76 1.54
CA TRP A 115 2.96 -1.95 2.81
C TRP A 115 2.38 -0.64 3.30
N CYS A 116 1.08 -0.64 3.55
CA CYS A 116 0.34 0.52 4.04
C CYS A 116 -0.34 0.14 5.37
N SER A 117 0.27 0.49 6.51
CA SER A 117 -0.30 0.21 7.84
C SER A 117 -0.23 1.42 8.76
N THR A 118 -1.31 1.62 9.52
CA THR A 118 -1.37 2.57 10.64
C THR A 118 -0.98 1.91 11.96
N ALA A 119 -0.96 0.58 12.03
CA ALA A 119 -0.51 -0.14 13.22
C ALA A 119 1.02 -0.25 13.27
N PRO A 120 1.62 -0.14 14.46
CA PRO A 120 3.01 -0.47 14.69
C PRO A 120 3.28 -1.93 14.34
N THR A 121 4.31 -2.08 13.53
CA THR A 121 4.62 -3.28 12.77
C THR A 121 5.38 -4.29 13.61
N THR A 122 4.67 -5.00 14.47
CA THR A 122 5.15 -6.24 15.11
C THR A 122 4.66 -7.49 14.37
N SER A 123 3.81 -7.32 13.34
CA SER A 123 3.35 -8.44 12.51
C SER A 123 4.52 -9.02 11.69
N PRO A 124 4.73 -10.36 11.71
CA PRO A 124 5.73 -11.06 10.88
C PRO A 124 5.59 -10.77 9.37
N PHE A 125 4.38 -10.36 8.94
CA PHE A 125 4.06 -10.03 7.56
C PHE A 125 4.73 -8.71 7.11
N ALA A 126 4.76 -7.70 7.98
CA ALA A 126 5.36 -6.39 7.69
C ALA A 126 6.89 -6.45 7.55
N THR A 127 7.53 -7.26 8.39
CA THR A 127 9.00 -7.34 8.53
C THR A 127 9.68 -8.12 7.41
N SER A 128 8.93 -8.96 6.69
CA SER A 128 9.54 -9.93 5.78
C SER A 128 9.46 -9.54 4.31
N LEU A 129 8.56 -8.64 3.88
CA LEU A 129 8.07 -8.60 2.49
C LEU A 129 8.11 -7.22 1.78
N THR A 130 8.60 -6.16 2.41
CA THR A 130 8.14 -4.80 2.10
C THR A 130 9.17 -3.93 1.38
N SER A 131 9.20 -3.89 0.05
CA SER A 131 10.12 -3.01 -0.69
C SER A 131 9.84 -1.51 -0.47
N ALA A 132 8.62 -1.13 -0.09
CA ALA A 132 8.31 0.23 0.38
C ALA A 132 7.28 0.19 1.52
N ALA A 133 7.62 0.77 2.67
CA ALA A 133 6.80 0.80 3.86
C ALA A 133 6.30 2.22 4.15
N PHE A 134 5.00 2.36 4.32
CA PHE A 134 4.36 3.57 4.82
C PHE A 134 3.84 3.29 6.22
N SER A 135 4.27 4.09 7.18
CA SER A 135 3.80 3.99 8.57
C SER A 135 3.56 5.38 9.13
N THR A 136 2.36 5.62 9.62
CA THR A 136 2.06 6.76 10.48
C THR A 136 2.31 6.31 11.92
N LYS A 137 3.35 6.86 12.56
CA LYS A 137 3.56 6.63 13.99
C LYS A 137 2.91 7.75 14.79
N PRO A 138 1.94 7.45 15.67
CA PRO A 138 1.60 8.37 16.73
C PRO A 138 2.78 8.43 17.71
N HIS A 139 3.45 9.57 17.77
CA HIS A 139 4.45 9.84 18.79
C HIS A 139 3.82 10.74 19.85
N TRP A 140 3.63 10.22 21.07
CA TRP A 140 3.17 11.02 22.19
C TRP A 140 4.37 11.67 22.88
N SER A 141 4.52 12.99 22.70
CA SER A 141 5.27 13.82 23.63
C SER A 141 4.29 14.32 24.69
N PRO A 142 4.62 14.33 25.99
CA PRO A 142 3.74 14.81 27.05
C PRO A 142 3.17 16.22 26.82
N GLU A 143 3.83 17.02 25.99
CA GLU A 143 3.52 18.43 25.75
C GLU A 143 2.67 18.71 24.49
N ARG A 144 2.31 17.72 23.65
CA ARG A 144 1.57 18.00 22.40
C ARG A 144 0.50 16.95 22.05
N ARG A 145 -0.75 17.42 21.98
CA ARG A 145 -1.89 16.80 21.27
C ARG A 145 -1.46 16.22 19.92
N SER A 146 -2.03 15.05 19.59
CA SER A 146 -1.93 14.26 18.35
C SER A 146 -1.09 14.88 17.23
N VAL A 147 0.11 14.35 17.01
CA VAL A 147 1.05 14.91 16.04
C VAL A 147 0.78 14.36 14.63
N TRP A 148 0.62 15.25 13.66
CA TRP A 148 0.55 14.99 12.21
C TRP A 148 1.90 14.49 11.66
N ARG A 149 2.28 13.25 11.98
CA ARG A 149 3.55 12.63 11.53
C ARG A 149 3.32 11.37 10.72
N GLY A 150 4.10 11.23 9.65
CA GLY A 150 4.18 10.03 8.82
C GLY A 150 5.62 9.73 8.45
N GLN A 151 5.91 8.45 8.20
CA GLN A 151 7.19 7.98 7.72
C GLN A 151 6.99 7.17 6.44
N ILE A 152 7.86 7.44 5.46
CA ILE A 152 7.99 6.68 4.23
C ILE A 152 9.40 6.10 4.22
N SER A 153 9.54 4.82 3.91
CA SER A 153 10.84 4.16 3.80
C SER A 153 10.82 3.17 2.65
N VAL A 154 11.92 3.12 1.89
CA VAL A 154 12.08 2.25 0.72
C VAL A 154 13.26 1.33 0.99
N PHE A 155 13.10 0.05 0.67
CA PHE A 155 14.07 -1.01 0.90
C PHE A 155 14.21 -1.84 -0.37
N THR A 156 15.44 -2.07 -0.83
CA THR A 156 15.65 -2.82 -2.08
C THR A 156 15.80 -4.33 -1.85
N TYR A 157 16.01 -4.77 -0.60
CA TYR A 157 16.21 -6.18 -0.20
C TYR A 157 17.35 -6.88 -0.94
N GLN A 158 18.37 -6.13 -1.37
CA GLN A 158 19.61 -6.71 -1.87
C GLN A 158 20.42 -7.35 -0.73
N ASP A 159 21.28 -8.31 -1.09
CA ASP A 159 22.14 -8.99 -0.11
C ASP A 159 23.04 -7.98 0.60
N GLY A 160 23.06 -8.03 1.94
CA GLY A 160 23.83 -7.12 2.79
C GLY A 160 23.18 -5.76 3.08
N GLU A 161 22.02 -5.44 2.47
CA GLU A 161 21.32 -4.19 2.76
C GLU A 161 20.37 -4.28 3.98
N PRO A 162 20.20 -3.18 4.75
CA PRO A 162 19.22 -3.13 5.82
C PRO A 162 17.80 -3.23 5.26
N CYS A 163 16.97 -4.09 5.88
CA CYS A 163 15.57 -4.25 5.51
C CYS A 163 14.64 -3.58 6.53
N TYR A 164 13.34 -3.59 6.25
CA TYR A 164 12.35 -3.03 7.19
C TYR A 164 12.43 -3.67 8.58
N ARG A 165 12.77 -4.96 8.70
CA ARG A 165 13.00 -5.62 10.00
C ARG A 165 14.19 -5.09 10.77
N CYS A 166 15.25 -4.67 10.07
CA CYS A 166 16.39 -4.02 10.70
C CYS A 166 15.96 -2.66 11.27
N LEU A 167 15.19 -1.89 10.49
CA LEU A 167 14.66 -0.60 10.93
C LEU A 167 13.64 -0.74 12.08
N SER A 168 12.72 -1.71 12.02
CA SER A 168 11.66 -1.86 13.00
C SER A 168 12.18 -2.15 14.42
N ARG A 169 13.32 -2.84 14.52
CA ARG A 169 14.00 -3.13 15.80
C ARG A 169 14.50 -1.87 16.51
N LEU A 170 14.73 -0.78 15.78
CA LEU A 170 15.22 0.48 16.36
C LEU A 170 14.14 1.25 17.13
N PHE A 171 12.89 0.79 17.12
CA PHE A 171 11.76 1.62 17.54
C PHE A 171 11.04 1.22 18.84
N GLY A 172 11.54 0.25 19.60
CA GLY A 172 10.97 -0.15 20.91
C GLY A 172 9.54 -0.73 20.85
N GLU A 173 9.09 -1.34 21.93
CA GLU A 173 7.78 -2.05 22.01
C GLU A 173 6.56 -1.12 22.23
N ASN A 174 6.76 0.20 22.36
CA ASN A 174 5.67 1.15 22.63
C ASN A 174 4.91 1.52 21.37
N ALA A 175 4.09 0.57 20.96
CA ALA A 175 3.41 0.47 19.70
C ALA A 175 1.89 0.52 19.96
N LEU A 176 1.31 1.73 19.94
CA LEU A 176 -0.14 1.95 20.11
C LEU A 176 -0.97 1.21 19.05
N THR A 177 -2.06 0.59 19.47
CA THR A 177 -3.02 -0.07 18.58
C THR A 177 -3.78 0.92 17.69
N CYS A 178 -4.40 0.44 16.61
CA CYS A 178 -5.20 1.28 15.69
C CYS A 178 -6.31 2.07 16.40
N VAL A 179 -6.80 1.59 17.54
CA VAL A 179 -7.84 2.26 18.33
C VAL A 179 -7.25 3.39 19.17
N GLU A 180 -6.03 3.20 19.67
CA GLU A 180 -5.31 4.20 20.46
C GLU A 180 -4.64 5.27 19.58
N ALA A 181 -4.42 4.97 18.29
CA ALA A 181 -3.84 5.89 17.31
C ALA A 181 -4.85 6.85 16.66
N GLY A 182 -6.16 6.58 16.75
CA GLY A 182 -7.25 7.36 16.13
C GLY A 182 -7.86 6.74 14.87
#